data_AF-A0A6B3B6V1-F1
#
_entry.id   AF-A0A6B3B6V1-F1
#
_cell.length_a   1.000
_cell.length_b   1.000
_cell.length_c   1.000
_cell.angle_alpha   90.00
_cell.angle_beta   90.00
_cell.angle_gamma   90.00
#
_symmetry.space_group_name_H-M   'P 1'
#
loop_
_entity.id
_entity.type
_entity.pdbx_description
1 polymer ?
#
loop_
_entity_poly.entity_id
_entity_poly.type
_entity_poly.pdbx_seq_one_letter_code
_entity_poly.pdbx_strand_id
1 'polypeptide(L)'
;MATFMLLVNHDGGVFEEPMDTWQPGDIAAHFDHYALLTKELTESGELVRFMALADPRQARTVRADGVAPPVVTDGPCAGSRQALAGFNVFEVESEERALEIAARISAVPGPGGVPTQQPVEVRRVTADEHGER
;
A
#
# COMPACT_ATOMS: atom_id res chain seq x y z
N MET A 1 7.10 1.01 20.98
CA MET A 1 6.89 0.78 19.55
C MET A 1 5.73 -0.17 19.27
N ALA A 2 4.97 0.11 18.21
CA ALA A 2 3.86 -0.67 17.71
C ALA A 2 3.98 -0.83 16.19
N THR A 3 3.57 -1.99 15.69
CA THR A 3 3.63 -2.30 14.26
C THR A 3 2.34 -1.91 13.57
N PHE A 4 2.44 -1.21 12.45
CA PHE A 4 1.33 -0.82 11.61
C PHE A 4 1.56 -1.25 10.16
N MET A 5 0.49 -1.65 9.50
CA MET A 5 0.43 -1.92 8.08
C MET A 5 -0.33 -0.78 7.41
N LEU A 6 0.28 -0.19 6.38
CA LEU A 6 -0.35 0.80 5.53
C LEU A 6 -0.67 0.16 4.18
N LEU A 7 -1.94 0.21 3.77
CA LEU A 7 -2.43 -0.40 2.53
C LEU A 7 -2.80 0.68 1.53
N VAL A 8 -2.34 0.49 0.28
CA VAL A 8 -2.66 1.37 -0.85
C VAL A 8 -3.29 0.52 -1.95
N ASN A 9 -4.49 0.89 -2.37
CA ASN A 9 -5.18 0.22 -3.47
C ASN A 9 -4.91 0.90 -4.82
N HIS A 10 -5.25 0.23 -5.92
CA HIS A 10 -5.08 0.78 -7.28
C HIS A 10 -5.97 2.00 -7.56
N ASP A 11 -7.14 2.07 -6.92
CA ASP A 11 -8.11 3.15 -7.10
C ASP A 11 -8.23 3.99 -5.82
N GLY A 12 -8.60 5.28 -5.96
CA GLY A 12 -9.09 6.08 -4.84
C GLY A 12 -8.61 7.52 -4.76
N GLY A 13 -7.58 7.91 -5.50
CA GLY A 13 -7.11 9.29 -5.58
C GLY A 13 -8.01 10.21 -6.41
N VAL A 14 -7.63 11.49 -6.51
CA VAL A 14 -8.38 12.50 -7.28
C VAL A 14 -8.08 12.51 -8.78
N PHE A 15 -7.10 11.71 -9.21
CA PHE A 15 -6.76 11.54 -10.63
C PHE A 15 -7.34 10.23 -11.14
N GLU A 16 -8.21 10.31 -12.14
CA GLU A 16 -8.84 9.14 -12.77
C GLU A 16 -7.96 8.59 -13.90
N GLU A 17 -7.11 9.43 -14.49
CA GLU A 17 -6.24 9.04 -15.58
C GLU A 17 -5.12 8.09 -15.11
N PRO A 18 -4.89 6.96 -15.81
CA PRO A 18 -3.79 6.07 -15.52
C PRO A 18 -2.44 6.79 -15.51
N MET A 19 -1.55 6.42 -14.58
CA MET A 19 -0.25 7.08 -14.38
C MET A 19 0.64 7.08 -15.64
N ASP A 20 0.51 6.07 -16.51
CA ASP A 20 1.27 5.98 -17.77
C ASP A 20 0.83 7.02 -18.82
N THR A 21 -0.26 7.75 -18.58
CA THR A 21 -0.73 8.87 -19.41
C THR A 21 -0.25 10.24 -18.91
N TRP A 22 0.35 10.32 -17.72
CA TRP A 22 0.85 11.56 -17.15
C TRP A 22 2.10 12.05 -17.87
N GLN A 23 2.47 13.32 -17.64
CA GLN A 23 3.74 13.82 -18.19
C GLN A 23 4.92 13.07 -17.54
N PRO A 24 5.99 12.77 -18.29
CA PRO A 24 7.15 12.07 -17.74
C PRO A 24 7.74 12.72 -16.49
N GLY A 25 7.70 14.06 -16.41
CA GLY A 25 8.15 14.80 -15.23
C GLY A 25 7.27 14.60 -14.00
N ASP A 26 5.94 14.46 -14.17
CA ASP A 26 5.02 14.19 -13.08
C ASP A 26 5.20 12.75 -12.56
N ILE A 27 5.38 11.79 -13.47
CA ILE A 27 5.69 10.39 -13.13
C ILE A 27 7.01 10.33 -12.34
N ALA A 28 8.05 11.03 -12.80
CA ALA A 28 9.33 11.09 -12.10
C ALA A 28 9.18 11.70 -10.69
N ALA A 29 8.49 12.84 -10.57
CA ALA A 29 8.27 13.50 -9.29
C ALA A 29 7.50 12.60 -8.29
N HIS A 30 6.53 11.82 -8.78
CA HIS A 30 5.78 10.86 -7.99
C HIS A 30 6.70 9.79 -7.37
N PHE A 31 7.55 9.18 -8.20
CA PHE A 31 8.50 8.16 -7.74
C PHE A 31 9.63 8.73 -6.88
N ASP A 32 10.12 9.92 -7.18
CA ASP A 32 11.15 10.61 -6.40
C ASP A 32 10.67 10.89 -4.97
N HIS A 33 9.39 11.29 -4.81
CA HIS A 33 8.78 11.48 -3.49
C HIS A 33 8.74 10.17 -2.69
N TYR A 34 8.31 9.07 -3.30
CA TYR A 34 8.34 7.75 -2.66
C TYR A 34 9.77 7.33 -2.30
N ALA A 35 10.73 7.52 -3.21
CA ALA A 35 12.13 7.15 -2.98
C ALA A 35 12.72 7.94 -1.79
N LEU A 36 12.44 9.23 -1.70
CA LEU A 36 12.87 10.07 -0.58
C LEU A 36 12.21 9.62 0.73
N LEU A 37 10.88 9.44 0.74
CA LEU A 37 10.14 8.98 1.91
C LEU A 37 10.65 7.62 2.41
N THR A 38 10.81 6.66 1.50
CA THR A 38 11.35 5.33 1.82
C THR A 38 12.75 5.42 2.38
N LYS A 39 13.62 6.27 1.82
CA LYS A 39 14.97 6.48 2.33
C LYS A 39 14.93 7.01 3.77
N GLU A 40 14.19 8.08 4.02
CA GLU A 40 14.07 8.68 5.37
C GLU A 40 13.58 7.67 6.41
N LEU A 41 12.53 6.91 6.08
CA LEU A 41 11.92 5.93 6.99
C LEU A 41 12.80 4.68 7.18
N THR A 42 13.64 4.36 6.20
CA THR A 42 14.66 3.30 6.34
C THR A 42 15.79 3.78 7.25
N GLU A 43 16.27 5.00 7.05
CA GLU A 43 17.35 5.59 7.85
C GLU A 43 16.94 5.81 9.32
N SER A 44 15.66 6.11 9.58
CA SER A 44 15.12 6.19 10.94
C SER A 44 14.87 4.82 11.59
N GLY A 45 14.88 3.74 10.80
CA GLY A 45 14.52 2.39 11.26
C GLY A 45 13.02 2.14 11.41
N GLU A 46 12.18 3.10 10.99
CA GLU A 46 10.71 2.99 11.09
C GLU A 46 10.12 2.07 10.02
N LEU A 47 10.73 1.98 8.83
CA LEU A 47 10.28 1.11 7.75
C LEU A 47 10.81 -0.32 7.93
N VAL A 48 9.91 -1.26 8.20
CA VAL A 48 10.22 -2.69 8.30
C VAL A 48 10.19 -3.35 6.92
N ARG A 49 9.18 -3.02 6.10
CA ARG A 49 8.99 -3.63 4.77
C ARG A 49 8.14 -2.76 3.87
N PHE A 50 8.50 -2.71 2.59
CA PHE A 50 7.67 -2.19 1.51
C PHE A 50 7.56 -3.25 0.41
N MET A 51 6.34 -3.49 -0.10
CA MET A 51 6.11 -4.35 -1.26
C MET A 51 5.04 -3.76 -2.18
N ALA A 52 5.42 -3.52 -3.43
CA ALA A 52 4.47 -3.31 -4.53
C ALA A 52 3.98 -4.68 -5.03
N LEU A 53 2.70 -4.77 -5.39
CA LEU A 53 2.09 -5.97 -5.93
C LEU A 53 2.01 -5.88 -7.46
N ALA A 54 2.00 -7.05 -8.09
CA ALA A 54 1.82 -7.16 -9.53
C ALA A 54 0.38 -6.80 -9.93
N ASP A 55 0.13 -6.66 -11.24
CA ASP A 55 -1.18 -6.28 -11.78
C ASP A 55 -2.30 -7.17 -11.21
N PRO A 56 -3.44 -6.60 -10.79
CA PRO A 56 -4.49 -7.34 -10.09
C PRO A 56 -5.11 -8.44 -10.95
N ARG A 57 -4.99 -8.39 -12.29
CA ARG A 57 -5.42 -9.47 -13.21
C ARG A 57 -4.56 -10.73 -13.07
N GLN A 58 -3.37 -10.63 -12.49
CA GLN A 58 -2.50 -11.76 -12.20
C GLN A 58 -2.85 -12.45 -10.87
N ALA A 59 -3.73 -11.86 -10.06
CA ALA A 59 -4.18 -12.48 -8.81
C ALA A 59 -4.97 -13.77 -9.06
N ARG A 60 -4.96 -14.65 -8.06
CA ARG A 60 -5.79 -15.85 -7.98
C ARG A 60 -6.45 -15.88 -6.61
N THR A 61 -7.75 -16.09 -6.58
CA THR A 61 -8.51 -16.27 -5.35
C THR A 61 -8.81 -17.75 -5.17
N VAL A 62 -8.52 -18.29 -3.99
CA VAL A 62 -8.76 -19.71 -3.66
C VAL A 62 -9.78 -19.80 -2.52
N ARG A 63 -10.80 -20.65 -2.69
CA ARG A 63 -11.81 -20.95 -1.66
C ARG A 63 -11.90 -22.45 -1.47
N ALA A 64 -11.80 -22.91 -0.22
CA ALA A 64 -11.96 -24.30 0.16
C ALA A 64 -13.14 -24.43 1.13
N ASP A 65 -13.99 -25.43 0.92
CA ASP A 65 -15.10 -25.77 1.81
C ASP A 65 -14.78 -26.94 2.75
N GLY A 66 -13.60 -27.55 2.59
CA GLY A 66 -13.15 -28.72 3.35
C GLY A 66 -13.79 -30.05 2.93
N VAL A 67 -14.59 -30.06 1.86
CA VAL A 67 -15.31 -31.24 1.36
C VAL A 67 -14.87 -31.58 -0.07
N ALA A 68 -14.84 -30.58 -0.95
CA ALA A 68 -14.42 -30.72 -2.34
C ALA A 68 -13.01 -30.13 -2.57
N PRO A 69 -12.36 -30.43 -3.71
CA PRO A 69 -11.15 -29.73 -4.11
C PRO A 69 -11.37 -28.20 -4.11
N PRO A 70 -10.36 -27.39 -3.71
CA PRO A 70 -10.49 -25.94 -3.66
C PRO A 70 -10.91 -25.35 -5.01
N VAL A 71 -11.84 -24.41 -4.98
CA VAL A 71 -12.23 -23.61 -6.15
C VAL A 71 -11.25 -22.45 -6.29
N VAL A 72 -10.61 -22.36 -7.45
CA VAL A 72 -9.71 -21.25 -7.81
C VAL A 72 -10.39 -20.37 -8.85
N THR A 73 -10.41 -19.06 -8.61
CA THR A 73 -10.94 -18.06 -9.54
C THR A 73 -9.89 -17.03 -9.90
N ASP A 74 -9.92 -16.55 -11.15
CA ASP A 74 -9.04 -15.47 -11.60
C ASP A 74 -9.41 -14.13 -10.95
N GLY A 75 -8.40 -13.32 -10.66
CA GLY A 75 -8.55 -11.99 -10.08
C GLY A 75 -8.65 -11.96 -8.54
N PRO A 76 -8.72 -10.75 -7.97
CA PRO A 76 -8.84 -10.55 -6.53
C PRO A 76 -10.20 -11.02 -6.00
N CYS A 77 -10.31 -11.15 -4.67
CA CYS A 77 -11.53 -11.63 -4.02
C CYS A 77 -12.75 -10.80 -4.45
N ALA A 78 -13.79 -11.46 -4.98
CA ALA A 78 -15.03 -10.82 -5.39
C ALA A 78 -15.60 -9.90 -4.28
N GLY A 79 -15.86 -8.64 -4.62
CA GLY A 79 -16.29 -7.60 -3.68
C GLY A 79 -15.15 -6.74 -3.10
N SER A 80 -13.88 -7.02 -3.41
CA SER A 80 -12.78 -6.09 -3.17
C SER A 80 -12.98 -4.88 -4.07
N ARG A 81 -13.68 -3.86 -3.56
CA ARG A 81 -14.00 -2.65 -4.32
C ARG A 81 -12.76 -1.88 -4.80
N GLN A 82 -11.59 -2.26 -4.32
CA GLN A 82 -10.30 -1.71 -4.71
C GLN A 82 -9.27 -2.84 -4.60
N ALA A 83 -8.56 -3.16 -5.69
CA ALA A 83 -7.51 -4.16 -5.65
C ALA A 83 -6.27 -3.57 -4.98
N LEU A 84 -5.64 -4.32 -4.06
CA LEU A 84 -4.45 -3.86 -3.35
C LEU A 84 -3.28 -3.68 -4.33
N ALA A 85 -2.72 -2.48 -4.39
CA ALA A 85 -1.57 -2.15 -5.23
C ALA A 85 -0.24 -2.37 -4.50
N GLY A 86 -0.25 -2.22 -3.17
CA GLY A 86 0.94 -2.40 -2.36
C GLY A 86 0.67 -2.20 -0.88
N PHE A 87 1.67 -2.55 -0.08
CA PHE A 87 1.63 -2.29 1.35
C PHE A 87 3.00 -1.99 1.92
N ASN A 88 2.96 -1.30 3.06
CA ASN A 88 4.12 -1.01 3.89
C ASN A 88 3.87 -1.54 5.30
N VAL A 89 4.92 -1.97 5.97
CA VAL A 89 4.92 -2.31 7.39
C VAL A 89 5.91 -1.38 8.08
N PHE A 90 5.45 -0.72 9.12
CA PHE A 90 6.23 0.20 9.92
C PHE A 90 6.21 -0.22 11.38
N GLU A 91 7.31 0.06 12.08
CA GLU A 91 7.40 -0.02 13.53
C GLU A 91 7.66 1.39 14.05
N VAL A 92 6.68 1.97 14.75
CA VAL A 92 6.69 3.38 15.17
C VAL A 92 6.29 3.52 16.63
N GLU A 93 6.60 4.65 17.24
CA GLU A 93 6.32 4.86 18.67
C GLU A 93 4.84 5.07 18.98
N SER A 94 4.03 5.52 18.01
CA SER A 94 2.61 5.82 18.21
C SER A 94 1.78 5.64 16.93
N GLU A 95 0.47 5.50 17.09
CA GLU A 95 -0.48 5.54 15.96
C GLU A 95 -0.46 6.88 15.22
N GLU A 96 -0.28 7.98 15.94
CA GLU A 96 -0.13 9.32 15.37
C GLU A 96 1.00 9.37 14.34
N ARG A 97 2.15 8.75 14.66
CA ARG A 97 3.27 8.66 13.72
C ARG A 97 2.93 7.83 12.48
N ALA A 98 2.18 6.73 12.64
CA ALA A 98 1.71 5.95 11.49
C ALA A 98 0.76 6.78 10.60
N LEU A 99 -0.12 7.60 11.19
CA LEU A 99 -1.01 8.50 10.46
C LEU A 99 -0.27 9.62 9.75
N GLU A 100 0.80 10.18 10.34
CA GLU A 100 1.68 11.15 9.66
C GLU A 100 2.32 10.55 8.41
N ILE A 101 2.86 9.33 8.51
CA ILE A 101 3.45 8.62 7.38
C ILE A 101 2.37 8.36 6.31
N ALA A 102 1.17 7.95 6.72
CA ALA A 102 0.05 7.73 5.82
C ALA A 102 -0.35 9.01 5.07
N ALA A 103 -0.36 10.16 5.75
CA ALA A 103 -0.65 11.45 5.13
C ALA A 103 0.41 11.82 4.08
N ARG A 104 1.69 11.53 4.32
CA ARG A 104 2.76 11.75 3.34
C ARG A 104 2.65 10.86 2.10
N ILE A 105 2.19 9.61 2.27
CA ILE A 105 1.88 8.70 1.17
C ILE A 105 0.64 9.19 0.41
N SER A 106 -0.42 9.57 1.12
CA SER A 106 -1.65 10.10 0.55
C SER A 106 -1.40 11.36 -0.28
N ALA A 107 -0.42 12.18 0.13
CA ALA A 107 -0.06 13.42 -0.52
C ALA A 107 0.99 13.30 -1.63
N VAL A 108 1.37 12.09 -2.06
CA VAL A 108 2.35 11.91 -3.15
C VAL A 108 1.91 12.72 -4.39
N PRO A 109 2.83 13.42 -5.09
CA PRO A 109 2.45 14.33 -6.14
C PRO A 109 1.95 13.57 -7.37
N GLY A 110 0.83 14.03 -7.91
CA GLY A 110 0.30 13.64 -9.23
C GLY A 110 0.58 14.72 -10.28
N PRO A 111 -0.20 14.75 -11.37
CA PRO A 111 -0.07 15.74 -12.44
C PRO A 111 0.02 17.18 -11.93
N GLY A 112 1.02 17.93 -12.41
CA GLY A 112 1.26 19.32 -12.02
C GLY A 112 1.71 19.51 -10.56
N GLY A 113 2.17 18.43 -9.90
CA GLY A 113 2.62 18.46 -8.50
C GLY A 113 1.50 18.52 -7.48
N VAL A 114 0.24 18.34 -7.89
CA VAL A 114 -0.91 18.36 -6.98
C VAL A 114 -0.99 17.03 -6.23
N PRO A 115 -1.23 17.02 -4.90
CA PRO A 115 -1.38 15.78 -4.14
C PRO A 115 -2.43 14.85 -4.73
N THR A 116 -2.08 13.56 -4.88
CA THR A 116 -3.00 12.53 -5.39
C THR A 116 -4.19 12.26 -4.46
N GLN A 117 -4.08 12.64 -3.19
CA GLN A 117 -5.07 12.35 -2.13
C GLN A 117 -5.39 10.85 -2.07
N GLN A 118 -4.37 10.02 -2.30
CA GLN A 118 -4.53 8.58 -2.35
C GLN A 118 -5.04 8.09 -0.99
N PRO A 119 -6.16 7.35 -0.93
CA PRO A 119 -6.62 6.75 0.32
C PRO A 119 -5.58 5.74 0.80
N VAL A 120 -5.11 5.93 2.03
CA VAL A 120 -4.18 5.01 2.69
C VAL A 120 -4.89 4.45 3.92
N GLU A 121 -5.11 3.14 3.92
CA GLU A 121 -5.65 2.49 5.11
C GLU A 121 -4.51 2.26 6.09
N VAL A 122 -4.67 2.77 7.33
CA VAL A 122 -3.74 2.54 8.43
C VAL A 122 -4.34 1.49 9.36
N ARG A 123 -3.64 0.37 9.53
CA ARG A 123 -4.12 -0.72 10.38
C ARG A 123 -3.02 -1.22 11.30
N ARG A 124 -3.31 -1.27 12.59
CA ARG A 124 -2.41 -1.89 13.57
C ARG A 124 -2.26 -3.39 13.27
N VAL A 125 -1.02 -3.86 13.25
CA VAL A 125 -0.71 -5.29 13.25
C VAL A 125 -0.81 -5.76 14.69
N THR A 126 -1.71 -6.70 14.96
CA THR A 126 -1.70 -7.41 16.25
C THR A 126 -0.37 -8.14 16.36
N ALA A 127 0.31 -8.02 17.49
CA ALA A 127 1.49 -8.84 17.75
C ALA A 127 1.13 -10.30 17.48
N ASP A 128 2.01 -11.02 16.79
CA ASP A 128 1.88 -12.47 16.72
C ASP A 128 2.09 -12.98 18.15
N GLU A 129 1.03 -13.43 18.81
CA GLU A 129 1.16 -14.11 20.10
C GLU A 129 1.82 -15.50 19.92
N HIS A 130 2.09 -15.91 18.69
CA HIS A 130 3.02 -16.98 18.37
C HIS A 130 4.44 -16.45 18.49
N GLY A 131 4.91 -16.36 19.73
CA GLY A 131 6.33 -16.19 20.00
C GLY A 131 7.08 -17.40 19.46
N GLU A 132 7.98 -17.18 18.50
CA GLU A 132 9.21 -17.95 18.42
C GLU A 132 10.39 -17.00 18.25
N ARG A 133 11.36 -17.23 19.13
CA ARG A 133 12.72 -16.67 19.10
C ARG A 133 13.50 -17.28 17.96
#